data_AF-A0A811RBA3-F1
#
_entry.id   AF-A0A811RBA3-F1
#
_cell.length_a   1.000
_cell.length_b   1.000
_cell.length_c   1.000
_cell.angle_alpha   90.00
_cell.angle_beta   90.00
_cell.angle_gamma   90.00
#
_symmetry.space_group_name_H-M   'P 1'
#
loop_
_entity.id
_entity.type
_entity.pdbx_description
1 polymer ?
#
loop_
_entity_poly.entity_id
_entity_poly.type
_entity_poly.pdbx_seq_one_letter_code
_entity_poly.pdbx_strand_id
1 'polypeptide(L)'
;MGSSSKVVRPEEVLESLKNDGSIDALRMKIIAQLKANEDMKKNTMMMVEQSKVLNTPGAEKKTKRELFDALRQELETPVLEKGSKAVWELILDNGGLGKENRNS
;
A
#
# COMPACT_ATOMS: atom_id res chain seq x y z
N MET A 1 -43.55 -0.17 -23.52
CA MET A 1 -42.30 0.59 -23.72
C MET A 1 -41.18 -0.25 -23.13
N GLY A 2 -40.38 -0.91 -23.98
CA GLY A 2 -39.34 -1.81 -23.51
C GLY A 2 -38.19 -1.01 -22.91
N SER A 3 -37.95 -1.18 -21.61
CA SER A 3 -36.76 -0.68 -20.94
C SER A 3 -35.54 -1.33 -21.59
N SER A 4 -34.91 -0.64 -22.53
CA SER A 4 -33.63 -1.03 -23.09
C SER A 4 -32.65 -1.08 -21.92
N SER A 5 -32.31 -2.28 -21.46
CA SER A 5 -31.25 -2.49 -20.47
C SER A 5 -29.98 -1.90 -21.06
N LYS A 6 -29.61 -0.69 -20.64
CA LYS A 6 -28.34 -0.09 -21.02
C LYS A 6 -27.27 -0.96 -20.37
N VAL A 7 -26.50 -1.65 -21.20
CA VAL A 7 -25.32 -2.38 -20.77
C VAL A 7 -24.42 -1.36 -20.07
N VAL A 8 -24.28 -1.49 -18.76
CA VAL A 8 -23.41 -0.61 -17.96
C VAL A 8 -21.99 -0.85 -18.43
N ARG A 9 -21.30 0.24 -18.78
CA ARG A 9 -19.92 0.15 -19.26
C ARG A 9 -18.96 0.05 -18.08
N PRO A 10 -17.83 -0.69 -18.19
CA PRO A 10 -16.83 -0.77 -17.13
C PRO A 10 -16.37 0.62 -16.62
N GLU A 11 -16.28 1.60 -17.50
CA GLU A 11 -15.89 2.97 -17.17
C GLU A 11 -16.95 3.67 -16.30
N GLU A 12 -18.23 3.43 -16.56
CA GLU A 12 -19.35 3.98 -15.76
C GLU A 12 -19.36 3.40 -14.34
N VAL A 13 -19.03 2.11 -14.20
CA VAL A 13 -18.86 1.47 -12.89
C VAL A 13 -17.68 2.10 -12.14
N LEU A 14 -16.53 2.26 -12.81
CA LEU A 14 -15.34 2.84 -12.19
C LEU A 14 -15.58 4.29 -11.75
N GLU A 15 -16.27 5.08 -12.57
CA GLU A 15 -16.65 6.45 -12.25
C GLU A 15 -17.63 6.51 -11.07
N SER A 16 -18.63 5.61 -11.01
CA SER A 16 -19.53 5.51 -9.86
C SER A 16 -18.77 5.20 -8.57
N LEU A 17 -17.89 4.20 -8.58
CA LEU A 17 -17.09 3.80 -7.40
C LEU A 17 -16.12 4.89 -6.92
N LYS A 18 -15.66 5.74 -7.83
CA LYS A 18 -14.89 6.94 -7.49
C LYS A 18 -15.77 7.98 -6.80
N ASN A 19 -16.96 8.22 -7.33
CA ASN A 19 -17.85 9.29 -6.89
C ASN A 19 -18.61 8.95 -5.60
N ASP A 20 -18.88 7.68 -5.32
CA ASP A 20 -19.57 7.23 -4.11
C ASP A 20 -18.64 7.03 -2.90
N GLY A 21 -17.33 7.23 -3.08
CA GLY A 21 -16.31 7.11 -2.03
C GLY A 21 -15.84 5.67 -1.76
N SER A 22 -16.31 4.67 -2.50
CA SER A 22 -15.90 3.27 -2.32
C SER A 22 -14.40 3.05 -2.52
N ILE A 23 -13.80 3.72 -3.52
CA ILE A 23 -12.35 3.64 -3.74
C ILE A 23 -11.57 4.25 -2.58
N ASP A 24 -12.03 5.36 -2.03
CA ASP A 24 -11.37 5.99 -0.88
C ASP A 24 -11.52 5.15 0.38
N ALA A 25 -12.69 4.53 0.60
CA ALA A 25 -12.91 3.59 1.69
C ALA A 25 -11.97 2.36 1.58
N LEU A 26 -11.83 1.81 0.37
CA LEU A 26 -10.89 0.73 0.08
C LEU A 26 -9.44 1.16 0.38
N ARG A 27 -9.03 2.33 -0.10
CA ARG A 27 -7.70 2.90 0.16
C ARG A 27 -7.45 3.08 1.65
N MET A 28 -8.41 3.59 2.41
CA MET A 28 -8.31 3.75 3.86
C MET A 28 -8.14 2.40 4.57
N LYS A 29 -8.92 1.39 4.19
CA LYS A 29 -8.84 0.04 4.78
C LYS A 29 -7.49 -0.63 4.47
N ILE A 30 -6.98 -0.49 3.24
CA ILE A 30 -5.64 -0.96 2.87
C ILE A 30 -4.56 -0.26 3.71
N ILE A 31 -4.60 1.07 3.83
CA ILE A 31 -3.63 1.83 4.63
C ILE A 31 -3.67 1.40 6.10
N ALA A 32 -4.86 1.20 6.67
CA ALA A 32 -5.01 0.77 8.05
C ALA A 32 -4.41 -0.63 8.27
N GLN A 33 -4.68 -1.59 7.37
CA GLN A 33 -4.12 -2.93 7.46
C GLN A 33 -2.60 -2.96 7.26
N LEU A 34 -2.06 -2.20 6.32
CA LEU A 34 -0.61 -2.06 6.14
C LEU A 34 0.07 -1.46 7.38
N LYS A 35 -0.52 -0.43 7.99
CA LYS A 35 -0.01 0.17 9.23
C LYS A 35 -0.03 -0.80 10.42
N ALA A 36 -1.00 -1.71 10.45
CA ALA A 36 -1.11 -2.74 11.48
C ALA A 36 -0.27 -4.00 11.19
N ASN A 37 0.32 -4.13 10.01
CA ASN A 37 1.10 -5.29 9.62
C ASN A 37 2.47 -5.29 10.32
N GLU A 38 2.60 -6.09 11.37
CA GLU A 38 3.84 -6.22 12.16
C GLU A 38 5.00 -6.83 11.35
N ASP A 39 4.73 -7.75 10.42
CA ASP A 39 5.75 -8.32 9.56
C ASP A 39 6.36 -7.26 8.63
N MET A 40 5.55 -6.32 8.14
CA MET A 40 6.03 -5.20 7.34
C MET A 40 6.91 -4.25 8.16
N LYS A 41 6.52 -3.96 9.41
CA LYS A 41 7.33 -3.16 10.33
C LYS A 41 8.68 -3.83 10.61
N LYS A 42 8.67 -5.12 10.96
CA LYS A 42 9.88 -5.91 11.24
C LYS A 42 10.81 -5.98 10.03
N ASN A 43 10.25 -6.20 8.85
CA ASN A 43 11.01 -6.20 7.60
C ASN A 43 11.66 -4.84 7.30
N THR A 44 10.93 -3.74 7.51
CA THR A 44 11.45 -2.38 7.30
C THR A 44 12.57 -2.08 8.29
N MET A 45 12.41 -2.48 9.56
CA MET A 45 13.45 -2.32 10.58
C MET A 45 14.72 -3.07 10.20
N MET A 46 14.60 -4.34 9.78
CA MET A 46 15.74 -5.15 9.33
C MET A 46 16.45 -4.51 8.13
N MET A 47 15.70 -3.94 7.18
CA MET A 47 16.27 -3.21 6.05
C MET A 47 17.04 -1.96 6.47
N VAL A 48 16.55 -1.23 7.48
CA VAL A 48 17.26 -0.09 8.06
C VAL A 48 18.53 -0.57 8.76
N GLU A 49 18.48 -1.62 9.57
CA GLU A 49 19.66 -2.18 10.25
C GLU A 49 20.74 -2.65 9.27
N GLN A 50 20.33 -3.20 8.12
CA GLN A 50 21.21 -3.68 7.05
C GLN A 50 21.59 -2.62 6.02
N SER A 51 21.12 -1.37 6.19
CA SER A 51 21.33 -0.27 5.25
C SER A 51 22.81 0.00 5.03
N LYS A 52 23.21 0.18 3.76
CA LYS A 52 24.55 0.64 3.42
C LYS A 52 24.79 2.03 3.96
N VAL A 53 23.80 2.92 3.92
CA VAL A 53 23.90 4.29 4.45
C VAL A 53 24.31 4.29 5.92
N LEU A 54 23.72 3.44 6.74
CA LEU A 54 24.07 3.35 8.17
C LEU A 54 25.36 2.56 8.44
N ASN A 55 25.66 1.55 7.63
CA ASN A 55 26.82 0.68 7.82
C ASN A 55 28.11 1.18 7.11
N THR A 56 28.07 2.32 6.44
CA THR A 56 29.25 2.90 5.77
C THR A 56 30.10 3.69 6.78
N PRO A 57 31.44 3.50 6.80
CA PRO A 57 32.33 4.33 7.62
C PRO A 57 32.14 5.82 7.35
N GLY A 58 31.99 6.64 8.40
CA GLY A 58 31.72 8.07 8.27
C GLY A 58 30.24 8.44 8.35
N ALA A 59 29.32 7.47 8.43
CA ALA A 59 27.91 7.72 8.69
C ALA A 59 27.69 8.48 10.00
N GLU A 60 28.53 8.25 11.01
CA GLU A 60 28.49 8.92 12.32
C GLU A 60 28.78 10.43 12.24
N LYS A 61 29.37 10.90 11.14
CA LYS A 61 29.70 12.32 10.91
C LYS A 61 28.61 13.06 10.15
N LYS A 62 27.63 12.33 9.59
CA LYS A 62 26.49 12.93 8.88
C LYS A 62 25.47 13.45 9.86
N THR A 63 24.76 14.50 9.45
CA THR A 63 23.60 14.97 10.20
C THR A 63 22.47 13.96 10.14
N LYS A 64 21.58 14.01 11.14
CA LYS A 64 20.36 13.21 11.17
C LYS A 64 19.58 13.34 9.85
N ARG A 65 19.41 14.56 9.34
CA ARG A 65 18.69 14.82 8.09
C ARG A 65 19.33 14.12 6.89
N GLU A 66 20.64 14.25 6.72
CA GLU A 66 21.35 13.60 5.60
C GLU A 66 21.24 12.08 5.67
N LEU A 67 21.28 11.50 6.87
CA LEU A 67 21.07 10.06 7.06
C LEU A 67 19.64 9.65 6.69
N PHE A 68 18.62 10.41 7.11
CA PHE A 68 17.23 10.12 6.74
C PHE A 68 16.98 10.26 5.23
N ASP A 69 17.50 11.32 4.61
CA ASP A 69 17.32 11.55 3.17
C ASP A 69 18.00 10.43 2.37
N ALA A 70 19.22 10.02 2.75
CA ALA A 70 19.94 8.92 2.12
C ALA A 70 19.29 7.55 2.38
N LEU A 71 18.84 7.28 3.62
CA LEU A 71 18.07 6.06 3.95
C LEU A 71 16.79 5.97 3.15
N ARG A 72 16.08 7.09 2.98
CA ARG A 72 14.87 7.15 2.17
C ARG A 72 15.19 6.79 0.72
N GLN A 73 16.24 7.38 0.14
CA GLN A 73 16.65 7.05 -1.23
C GLN A 73 17.03 5.57 -1.39
N GLU A 74 17.72 4.98 -0.41
CA GLU A 74 18.12 3.58 -0.44
C GLU A 74 16.93 2.63 -0.31
N LEU A 75 16.01 2.93 0.61
CA LEU A 75 14.99 1.99 1.07
C LEU A 75 13.60 2.20 0.47
N GLU A 76 13.32 3.33 -0.21
CA GLU A 76 11.99 3.63 -0.76
C GLU A 76 11.50 2.53 -1.71
N THR A 77 12.28 2.17 -2.72
CA THR A 77 11.91 1.11 -3.68
C THR A 77 11.68 -0.25 -3.02
N PRO A 78 12.63 -0.85 -2.26
CA PRO A 78 12.43 -2.19 -1.70
C PRO A 78 11.31 -2.25 -0.65
N VAL A 79 11.08 -1.17 0.10
CA VAL A 79 9.94 -1.08 1.02
C VAL A 79 8.62 -1.02 0.24
N LEU A 80 8.57 -0.24 -0.85
CA LEU A 80 7.39 -0.15 -1.72
C LEU A 80 7.08 -1.47 -2.41
N GLU A 81 8.08 -2.22 -2.86
CA GLU A 81 7.89 -3.54 -3.47
C GLU A 81 7.28 -4.54 -2.48
N LYS A 82 7.81 -4.61 -1.24
CA LYS A 82 7.23 -5.44 -0.19
C LYS A 82 5.81 -5.00 0.18
N GLY A 83 5.57 -3.70 0.29
CA GLY A 83 4.25 -3.15 0.56
C GLY A 83 3.25 -3.50 -0.54
N SER A 84 3.64 -3.36 -1.81
CA SER A 84 2.78 -3.67 -2.97
C SER A 84 2.36 -5.13 -3.00
N LYS A 85 3.30 -6.04 -2.69
CA LYS A 85 2.99 -7.47 -2.54
C LYS A 85 2.00 -7.73 -1.41
N ALA A 86 2.22 -7.13 -0.23
CA ALA A 86 1.31 -7.27 0.90
C ALA A 86 -0.09 -6.73 0.59
N VAL A 87 -0.21 -5.62 -0.14
CA VAL A 87 -1.51 -5.11 -0.61
C VAL A 87 -2.20 -6.10 -1.53
N TRP A 88 -1.47 -6.65 -2.50
CA TRP A 88 -2.03 -7.63 -3.42
C TRP A 88 -2.54 -8.87 -2.69
N GLU A 89 -1.78 -9.37 -1.72
CA GLU A 89 -2.20 -10.48 -0.84
C GLU A 89 -3.45 -10.11 -0.02
N LEU A 90 -3.52 -8.90 0.55
CA LEU A 90 -4.70 -8.42 1.30
C LEU A 90 -5.97 -8.30 0.43
N ILE A 91 -5.81 -7.91 -0.84
CA ILE A 91 -6.91 -7.81 -1.80
C ILE A 91 -7.40 -9.22 -2.20
N LEU A 92 -6.47 -10.16 -2.39
CA LEU A 92 -6.78 -11.53 -2.83
C LEU A 92 -7.23 -12.47 -1.71
N ASP A 93 -6.84 -12.22 -0.46
CA ASP A 93 -7.13 -13.14 0.64
C ASP A 93 -8.64 -13.28 0.87
N ASN A 94 -9.11 -14.53 0.87
CA ASN A 94 -10.53 -14.91 0.79
C ASN A 94 -11.29 -14.68 2.12
N GLY A 95 -10.62 -14.11 3.13
CA GLY A 95 -11.19 -13.57 4.37
C GLY A 95 -11.18 -12.03 4.46
N GLY A 96 -10.66 -11.34 3.43
CA GLY A 96 -10.48 -9.89 3.39
C GLY A 96 -11.51 -9.12 2.55
N LEU A 97 -11.18 -7.84 2.33
CA LEU A 97 -11.91 -6.76 1.63
C LEU A 97 -12.82 -7.17 0.44
N GLY A 98 -12.50 -8.23 -0.29
CA GLY A 98 -13.28 -8.75 -1.42
C GLY A 98 -14.63 -9.40 -1.06
N LYS A 99 -14.89 -9.76 0.20
CA LYS A 99 -16.17 -10.36 0.62
C LYS A 99 -17.27 -9.37 0.99
N GLU A 100 -16.92 -8.16 1.41
CA GLU A 100 -17.89 -7.15 1.86
C GLU A 100 -18.77 -6.66 0.69
N ASN A 101 -18.24 -6.70 -0.54
CA ASN A 101 -18.95 -6.30 -1.76
C ASN A 101 -19.83 -7.40 -2.37
N ARG A 102 -20.02 -8.55 -1.70
CA ARG A 102 -20.81 -9.68 -2.24
C ARG A 102 -22.14 -9.92 -1.51
N ASN A 103 -22.51 -9.06 -0.56
CA ASN A 103 -23.73 -9.21 0.23
C ASN A 103 -24.41 -7.84 0.43
N SER A 104 -24.94 -7.27 -0.65
CA SER A 104 -25.93 -6.18 -0.64
C SER A 104 -26.89 -6.37 -1.79
#